data_AF-A0A2E2VPL0-F1
#
_entry.id   AF-A0A2E2VPL0-F1
#
_cell.length_a   1.000
_cell.length_b   1.000
_cell.length_c   1.000
_cell.angle_alpha   90.00
_cell.angle_beta   90.00
_cell.angle_gamma   90.00
#
_symmetry.space_group_name_H-M   'P 1'
#
loop_
_entity.id
_entity.type
_entity.pdbx_description
1 polymer ?
#
loop_
_entity_poly.entity_id
_entity_poly.type
_entity_poly.pdbx_seq_one_letter_code
_entity_poly.pdbx_strand_id
1 'polypeptide(L)'
;MFIRGIGGDWGTTNHLTYTNGIYSLVLDVSGGIEVFKFADADWTGSTNCGVEAELESIELATEEIHQALCSDGVDANNITMNFESRTYIFGFRYLATDDEMTGEGEFQVVEALGSF
;
A
#
# COMPACT_ATOMS: atom_id res chain seq x y z
N MET A 1 2.86 -2.22 -10.56
CA MET A 1 2.21 -2.05 -9.24
C MET A 1 2.16 -0.57 -8.95
N PHE A 2 1.02 -0.07 -8.46
CA PHE A 2 0.77 1.34 -8.20
C PHE A 2 0.16 1.54 -6.81
N ILE A 3 0.38 2.71 -6.21
CA ILE A 3 -0.40 3.17 -5.06
C ILE A 3 -1.54 4.02 -5.60
N ARG A 4 -2.77 3.54 -5.48
CA ARG A 4 -3.95 4.19 -6.06
C ARG A 4 -4.80 4.73 -4.92
N GLY A 5 -5.12 6.03 -4.96
CA GLY A 5 -6.01 6.72 -4.02
C GLY A 5 -5.38 7.86 -3.23
N ILE A 6 -4.04 7.87 -3.05
CA ILE A 6 -3.34 8.98 -2.37
C ILE A 6 -3.58 10.30 -3.13
N GLY A 7 -4.00 11.35 -2.41
CA GLY A 7 -4.36 12.64 -3.00
C GLY A 7 -5.59 12.56 -3.91
N GLY A 8 -6.40 11.49 -3.80
CA GLY A 8 -7.51 11.19 -4.68
C GLY A 8 -7.11 10.59 -6.04
N ASP A 9 -5.83 10.28 -6.26
CA ASP A 9 -5.36 9.73 -7.53
C ASP A 9 -5.54 8.20 -7.61
N TRP A 10 -6.69 7.78 -8.12
CA TRP A 10 -6.98 6.37 -8.40
C TRP A 10 -6.42 5.87 -9.75
N GLY A 11 -5.58 6.65 -10.43
CA GLY A 11 -4.90 6.31 -11.67
C GLY A 11 -3.63 5.47 -11.47
N THR A 12 -2.68 5.58 -12.40
CA THR A 12 -1.42 4.83 -12.43
C THR A 12 -0.18 5.74 -12.27
N THR A 13 -0.35 6.92 -11.70
CA THR A 13 0.74 7.91 -11.53
C THR A 13 1.79 7.43 -10.54
N ASN A 14 1.37 6.90 -9.39
CA ASN A 14 2.24 6.51 -8.28
C ASN A 14 2.79 5.09 -8.49
N HIS A 15 3.69 4.93 -9.48
CA HIS A 15 4.28 3.65 -9.85
C HIS A 15 5.36 3.19 -8.85
N LEU A 16 5.23 1.98 -8.32
CA LEU A 16 6.25 1.40 -7.42
C LEU A 16 7.39 0.75 -8.20
N THR A 17 8.60 0.88 -7.68
CA THR A 17 9.79 0.17 -8.17
C THR A 17 9.93 -1.17 -7.45
N TYR A 18 10.16 -2.25 -8.21
CA TYR A 18 10.39 -3.58 -7.63
C TYR A 18 11.89 -3.84 -7.43
N THR A 19 12.30 -4.25 -6.23
CA THR A 19 13.68 -4.65 -5.92
C THR A 19 13.68 -5.66 -4.77
N ASN A 20 14.39 -6.77 -4.93
CA ASN A 20 14.57 -7.80 -3.90
C ASN A 20 13.26 -8.28 -3.23
N GLY A 21 12.20 -8.51 -4.02
CA GLY A 21 10.92 -8.99 -3.48
C GLY A 21 9.98 -7.90 -2.96
N ILE A 22 10.40 -6.63 -2.98
CA ILE A 22 9.63 -5.51 -2.44
C ILE A 22 9.32 -4.50 -3.54
N TYR A 23 8.07 -4.07 -3.62
CA TYR A 23 7.63 -2.90 -4.38
C TYR A 23 7.72 -1.68 -3.45
N SER A 24 8.37 -0.60 -3.88
CA SER A 24 8.49 0.62 -3.08
C SER A 24 8.33 1.91 -3.88
N LEU A 25 7.83 2.95 -3.22
CA LEU A 25 7.74 4.32 -3.73
C LEU A 25 8.01 5.34 -2.62
N VAL A 26 8.80 6.37 -2.93
CA VAL A 26 8.93 7.57 -2.11
C VAL A 26 7.91 8.59 -2.61
N LEU A 27 7.04 9.10 -1.73
CA LEU A 27 5.94 9.97 -2.11
C LEU A 27 5.71 11.09 -1.08
N ASP A 28 5.55 12.31 -1.56
CA ASP A 28 5.08 13.43 -0.75
C ASP A 28 3.56 13.33 -0.58
N VAL A 29 3.10 13.28 0.68
CA VAL A 29 1.69 13.22 1.05
C VAL A 29 1.29 14.57 1.65
N SER A 30 0.18 15.15 1.21
CA SER A 30 -0.27 16.48 1.67
C SER A 30 -0.74 16.51 3.12
N GLY A 31 -0.93 15.35 3.75
CA GLY A 31 -1.46 15.16 5.09
C GLY A 31 -2.98 15.06 5.12
N GLY A 32 -3.52 14.62 6.26
CA GLY A 32 -4.92 14.28 6.45
C GLY A 32 -5.20 12.79 6.25
N ILE A 33 -6.48 12.44 6.24
CA ILE A 33 -6.93 11.06 6.01
C ILE A 33 -6.83 10.74 4.52
N GLU A 34 -5.99 9.77 4.19
CA GLU A 34 -5.86 9.23 2.85
C GLU A 34 -6.47 7.83 2.78
N VAL A 35 -7.04 7.51 1.62
CA VAL A 35 -7.68 6.22 1.33
C VAL A 35 -7.04 5.66 0.07
N PHE A 36 -6.40 4.50 0.16
CA PHE A 36 -5.61 3.97 -0.95
C PHE A 36 -5.56 2.44 -1.02
N LYS A 37 -5.01 1.93 -2.10
CA LYS A 37 -4.71 0.51 -2.35
C LYS A 37 -3.39 0.33 -3.09
N PHE A 38 -2.83 -0.86 -3.00
CA PHE A 38 -1.79 -1.33 -3.92
C PHE A 38 -2.47 -2.12 -5.04
N ALA A 39 -2.35 -1.69 -6.30
CA ALA A 39 -2.99 -2.38 -7.41
C ALA A 39 -2.20 -2.31 -8.71
N ASP A 40 -2.42 -3.27 -9.62
CA ASP A 40 -2.01 -3.13 -11.01
C ASP A 40 -2.90 -2.14 -11.78
N ALA A 41 -2.62 -1.95 -13.08
CA ALA A 41 -3.37 -0.99 -13.90
C ALA A 41 -4.81 -1.43 -14.14
N ASP A 42 -5.03 -2.74 -14.22
CA ASP A 42 -6.29 -3.37 -14.66
C ASP A 42 -7.21 -3.76 -13.50
N TRP A 43 -6.80 -3.49 -12.25
CA TRP A 43 -7.50 -3.93 -11.03
C TRP A 43 -7.65 -5.45 -10.95
N THR A 44 -6.64 -6.18 -11.40
CA THR A 44 -6.64 -7.65 -11.35
C THR A 44 -6.73 -8.12 -9.91
N GLY A 45 -7.67 -9.01 -9.59
CA GLY A 45 -7.94 -9.43 -8.22
C GLY A 45 -6.72 -9.95 -7.45
N SER A 46 -5.85 -10.73 -8.11
CA SER A 46 -4.60 -11.21 -7.50
C SER A 46 -3.58 -10.12 -7.16
N THR A 47 -3.82 -8.88 -7.60
CA THR A 47 -2.94 -7.75 -7.39
C THR A 47 -3.63 -6.53 -6.80
N ASN A 48 -4.94 -6.58 -6.57
CA ASN A 48 -5.74 -5.50 -6.00
C ASN A 48 -5.79 -5.66 -4.47
N CYS A 49 -4.77 -5.13 -3.82
CA CYS A 49 -4.45 -5.38 -2.43
C CYS A 49 -4.88 -4.22 -1.51
N GLY A 50 -5.48 -4.60 -0.39
CA GLY A 50 -6.02 -3.72 0.64
C GLY A 50 -6.00 -4.42 1.99
N VAL A 51 -6.94 -4.10 2.88
CA VAL A 51 -7.03 -4.69 4.23
C VAL A 51 -8.33 -5.48 4.44
N GLU A 52 -8.29 -6.41 5.39
CA GLU A 52 -9.45 -7.16 5.87
C GLU A 52 -10.37 -6.22 6.66
N ALA A 53 -11.64 -6.11 6.23
CA ALA A 53 -12.65 -5.20 6.78
C ALA A 53 -12.31 -3.69 6.74
N GLU A 54 -13.30 -2.84 7.02
CA GLU A 54 -13.07 -1.41 7.24
C GLU A 54 -12.33 -1.23 8.59
N LEU A 55 -11.00 -1.23 8.56
CA LEU A 55 -10.23 -0.69 9.67
C LEU A 55 -10.52 0.83 9.75
N GLU A 56 -11.04 1.29 10.90
CA GLU A 56 -11.44 2.70 11.11
C GLU A 56 -10.31 3.67 10.71
N SER A 57 -9.07 3.31 11.04
CA SER A 57 -7.84 3.90 10.53
C SER A 57 -6.65 3.10 11.04
N ILE A 58 -5.61 2.93 10.22
CA ILE A 58 -4.32 2.46 10.68
C ILE A 58 -3.50 3.68 11.12
N GLU A 59 -3.02 3.64 12.37
CA GLU A 59 -2.09 4.64 12.90
C GLU A 59 -0.69 4.42 12.28
N LEU A 60 -0.03 5.50 11.87
CA LEU A 60 1.34 5.42 11.38
C LEU A 60 2.28 5.08 12.54
N ALA A 61 2.99 3.95 12.43
CA ALA A 61 4.08 3.59 13.33
C ALA A 61 5.32 3.19 12.52
N THR A 62 6.48 3.76 12.86
CA THR A 62 7.72 3.71 12.05
C THR A 62 8.33 2.33 11.84
N GLU A 63 7.79 1.28 12.48
CA GLU A 63 8.29 -0.09 12.39
C GLU A 63 7.18 -1.14 12.21
N GLU A 64 5.92 -0.71 12.07
CA GLU A 64 4.82 -1.65 11.94
C GLU A 64 4.72 -2.19 10.51
N ILE A 65 4.46 -3.49 10.39
CA ILE A 65 4.16 -4.17 9.13
C ILE A 65 2.71 -4.63 9.25
N HIS A 66 1.90 -4.22 8.29
CA HIS A 66 0.48 -4.53 8.25
C HIS A 66 0.22 -5.63 7.22
N GLN A 67 -0.70 -6.53 7.56
CA GLN A 67 -1.19 -7.55 6.63
C GLN A 67 -2.05 -6.90 5.55
N ALA A 68 -1.96 -7.43 4.33
CA ALA A 68 -2.78 -7.06 3.20
C ALA A 68 -3.42 -8.29 2.56
N LEU A 69 -4.61 -8.11 2.01
CA LEU A 69 -5.27 -9.11 1.18
C LEU A 69 -5.47 -8.59 -0.21
N CYS A 70 -5.25 -9.45 -1.20
CA CYS A 70 -5.41 -9.18 -2.62
C CYS A 70 -6.60 -10.01 -3.13
N SER A 71 -7.66 -9.33 -3.55
CA SER A 71 -8.85 -9.97 -4.12
C SER A 71 -9.49 -9.11 -5.19
N ASP A 72 -10.51 -9.62 -5.87
CA ASP A 72 -11.33 -8.86 -6.82
C ASP A 72 -12.17 -7.74 -6.18
N GLY A 73 -11.90 -7.40 -4.91
CA GLY A 73 -12.33 -6.18 -4.24
C GLY A 73 -13.45 -6.38 -3.23
N VAL A 74 -14.00 -7.59 -3.11
CA VAL A 74 -15.06 -7.88 -2.12
C VAL A 74 -14.48 -8.05 -0.71
N ASP A 75 -13.30 -8.66 -0.61
CA ASP A 75 -12.65 -8.97 0.68
C ASP A 75 -11.48 -8.02 1.00
N ALA A 76 -10.89 -7.38 -0.02
CA ALA A 76 -9.79 -6.44 0.11
C ALA A 76 -10.34 -5.01 0.12
N ASN A 77 -10.57 -4.43 1.30
CA ASN A 77 -11.07 -3.06 1.46
C ASN A 77 -9.94 -2.02 1.29
N ASN A 78 -10.29 -0.75 1.14
CA ASN A 78 -9.29 0.31 1.07
C ASN A 78 -8.50 0.42 2.37
N ILE A 79 -7.23 0.80 2.26
CA ILE A 79 -6.38 1.18 3.40
C ILE A 79 -6.69 2.63 3.73
N THR A 80 -7.05 2.90 4.98
CA THR A 80 -7.30 4.26 5.49
C THR A 80 -6.25 4.61 6.54
N MET A 81 -5.52 5.71 6.33
CA MET A 81 -4.47 6.16 7.24
C MET A 81 -4.49 7.69 7.36
N ASN A 82 -4.17 8.21 8.54
CA ASN A 82 -4.01 9.63 8.76
C ASN A 82 -2.53 10.02 8.65
N PHE A 83 -2.22 10.93 7.74
CA PHE A 83 -0.86 11.37 7.45
C PHE A 83 -0.61 12.80 7.94
N GLU A 84 0.62 13.10 8.34
CA GLU A 84 1.11 14.47 8.32
C GLU A 84 1.63 14.85 6.93
N SER A 85 1.70 16.16 6.63
CA SER A 85 2.23 16.67 5.37
C SER A 85 3.74 16.46 5.29
N ARG A 86 4.18 15.32 4.73
CA ARG A 86 5.57 14.83 4.75
C ARG A 86 5.84 13.88 3.58
N THR A 87 7.11 13.54 3.40
CA THR A 87 7.55 12.48 2.49
C THR A 87 7.53 11.13 3.21
N TYR A 88 6.98 10.10 2.57
CA TYR A 88 6.92 8.73 3.09
C TYR A 88 7.51 7.75 2.09
N ILE A 89 8.01 6.62 2.63
CA ILE A 89 8.35 5.43 1.86
C ILE A 89 7.21 4.45 2.07
N PHE A 90 6.53 4.11 0.97
CA PHE A 90 5.57 3.03 0.93
C PHE A 90 6.27 1.77 0.44
N GLY A 91 6.14 0.67 1.17
CA GLY A 91 6.65 -0.64 0.81
C GLY A 91 5.52 -1.66 0.78
N PHE A 92 5.55 -2.56 -0.20
CA PHE A 92 4.63 -3.69 -0.32
C PHE A 92 5.37 -4.93 -0.80
N ARG A 93 5.05 -6.08 -0.23
CA ARG A 93 5.49 -7.39 -0.75
C ARG A 93 4.34 -8.36 -0.73
N TYR A 94 4.35 -9.29 -1.68
CA TYR A 94 3.47 -10.43 -1.63
C TYR A 94 4.01 -11.49 -0.68
N LEU A 95 3.11 -12.18 0.00
CA LEU A 95 3.43 -13.42 0.70
C LEU A 95 3.26 -14.59 -0.27
N ALA A 96 4.22 -15.50 -0.23
CA ALA A 96 4.19 -16.73 -0.99
C ALA A 96 4.56 -17.87 -0.05
N THR A 97 3.85 -18.98 -0.17
CA THR A 97 4.26 -20.26 0.41
C THR A 97 4.56 -21.21 -0.75
N ASP A 98 5.77 -21.75 -0.78
CA ASP A 98 6.19 -22.86 -1.66
C ASP A 98 5.61 -22.81 -3.10
N ASP A 99 5.94 -21.73 -3.83
CA ASP A 99 5.64 -21.48 -5.26
C ASP A 99 4.22 -20.99 -5.64
N GLU A 100 3.32 -20.74 -4.68
CA GLU A 100 2.00 -20.11 -4.96
C GLU A 100 1.82 -18.77 -4.23
N MET A 101 1.30 -17.79 -4.97
CA MET A 101 0.88 -16.50 -4.43
C MET A 101 -0.37 -16.72 -3.60
N THR A 102 -0.32 -16.46 -2.29
CA THR A 102 -1.41 -16.81 -1.36
C THR A 102 -2.63 -15.90 -1.47
N GLY A 103 -2.56 -14.85 -2.30
CA GLY A 103 -3.52 -13.75 -2.26
C GLY A 103 -3.31 -12.83 -1.06
N GLU A 104 -2.22 -13.00 -0.31
CA GLU A 104 -1.87 -12.17 0.83
C GLU A 104 -0.60 -11.37 0.53
N GLY A 105 -0.42 -10.28 1.25
CA GLY A 105 0.75 -9.44 1.20
C GLY A 105 0.99 -8.75 2.52
N GLU A 106 2.06 -7.98 2.56
CA GLU A 106 2.38 -7.12 3.68
C GLU A 106 2.78 -5.76 3.15
N PHE A 107 2.37 -4.71 3.87
CA PHE A 107 2.81 -3.36 3.57
C PHE A 107 3.34 -2.66 4.81
N GLN A 108 4.18 -1.67 4.55
CA GLN A 108 4.73 -0.78 5.56
C GLN A 108 4.78 0.63 4.97
N VAL A 109 4.45 1.62 5.81
CA VAL A 109 4.60 3.02 5.47
C VAL A 109 5.43 3.68 6.55
N VAL A 110 6.58 4.24 6.16
CA VAL A 110 7.48 4.93 7.08
C VAL A 110 7.73 6.34 6.60
N GLU A 111 7.92 7.27 7.53
CA GLU A 111 8.43 8.59 7.17
C GLU A 111 9.79 8.44 6.49
N ALA A 112 9.96 9.11 5.36
CA ALA A 112 11.28 9.29 4.78
C ALA A 112 12.01 10.29 5.68
N LEU A 113 12.75 9.77 6.66
CA LEU A 113 13.61 10.62 7.50
C LEU A 113 14.46 11.50 6.57
N GLY A 114 14.38 12.81 6.77
CA GLY A 114 15.04 13.82 5.94
C GLY A 114 16.49 13.44 5.62
N SER A 115 16.90 13.80 4.41
CA SER A 115 18.12 13.41 3.70
C SER A 115 19.40 13.36 4.57
N PHE A 116 20.30 12.43 4.20
CA PHE A 116 21.68 12.25 4.69
C PHE A 116 22.45 13.54 5.02
#